data_AF-A0A915CCN6-F1
#
_entry.id   AF-A0A915CCN6-F1
#
_cell.length_a   1.000
_cell.length_b   1.000
_cell.length_c   1.000
_cell.angle_alpha   90.00
_cell.angle_beta   90.00
_cell.angle_gamma   90.00
#
_symmetry.space_group_name_H-M   'P 1'
#
loop_
_entity.id
_entity.type
_entity.pdbx_description
1 polymer ?
#
loop_
_entity_poly.entity_id
_entity_poly.type
_entity_poly.pdbx_seq_one_letter_code
_entity_poly.pdbx_strand_id
1 'polypeptide(L)'
;MSHRKFSAPRHGSMGFTPKKRSKRHRGKVKAFPKDDPTKPIHLTAFIGFKAGMTHIVREVDKPGSKVNKKEVVEAVTILETPPMVIVGIVGYIDTPRGPRQFKTVWAEHLSEDCRRRFYKNWYGFL
;
A
#
# COMPACT_ATOMS: atom_id res chain seq x y z
N MET A 1 5.12 -18.52 43.13
CA MET A 1 4.24 -18.28 41.96
C MET A 1 3.75 -19.62 41.44
N SER A 2 2.45 -19.94 41.59
CA SER A 2 1.92 -21.21 41.10
C SER A 2 1.80 -21.20 39.58
N HIS A 3 1.98 -22.37 38.98
CA HIS A 3 1.75 -22.57 37.56
C HIS A 3 0.27 -22.28 37.22
N ARG A 4 0.04 -21.74 36.02
CA ARG A 4 -1.30 -21.37 35.53
C ARG A 4 -2.23 -22.61 35.50
N LYS A 5 -3.44 -22.50 36.05
CA LYS A 5 -4.37 -23.64 36.23
C LYS A 5 -4.85 -24.30 34.93
N PHE A 6 -5.15 -23.53 33.88
CA PHE A 6 -5.59 -24.02 32.58
C PHE A 6 -4.85 -23.29 31.46
N SER A 7 -4.39 -24.00 30.42
CA SER A 7 -3.77 -23.38 29.26
C SER A 7 -4.80 -22.60 28.43
N ALA A 8 -4.37 -21.49 27.82
CA ALA A 8 -5.12 -20.82 26.76
C ALA A 8 -4.15 -19.97 25.93
N PRO A 9 -4.55 -19.62 24.70
CA PRO A 9 -3.74 -18.77 23.83
C PRO A 9 -3.40 -17.43 24.45
N ARG A 10 -2.30 -16.83 24.00
CA ARG A 10 -1.92 -15.47 24.39
C ARG A 10 -2.88 -14.46 23.73
N HIS A 11 -3.19 -13.37 24.43
CA HIS A 11 -4.00 -12.28 23.88
C HIS A 11 -3.22 -11.43 22.87
N GLY A 12 -3.67 -11.44 21.60
CA GLY A 12 -3.11 -10.65 20.50
C GLY A 12 -1.83 -11.23 19.92
N SER A 13 -1.27 -10.63 18.87
CA SER A 13 0.02 -11.04 18.27
C SER A 13 1.16 -10.09 18.68
N MET A 14 2.33 -10.64 19.06
CA MET A 14 3.53 -9.85 19.40
C MET A 14 4.17 -9.22 18.16
N GLY A 15 3.90 -9.72 16.94
CA GLY A 15 4.46 -9.15 15.71
C GLY A 15 3.94 -7.74 15.38
N PHE A 16 2.85 -7.31 16.05
CA PHE A 16 2.24 -5.98 15.87
C PHE A 16 2.53 -5.04 17.05
N THR A 17 3.52 -5.35 17.89
CA THR A 17 4.02 -4.43 18.91
C THR A 17 5.23 -3.64 18.38
N PRO A 18 5.46 -2.40 18.86
CA PRO A 18 4.61 -1.62 19.78
C PRO A 18 3.35 -1.07 19.10
N LYS A 19 2.21 -1.10 19.81
CA LYS A 19 0.91 -0.56 19.35
C LYS A 19 0.85 0.97 19.48
N LYS A 20 1.72 1.67 18.74
CA LYS A 20 1.80 3.13 18.70
C LYS A 20 1.25 3.69 17.39
N ARG A 21 0.91 4.99 17.37
CA ARG A 21 0.52 5.68 16.13
C ARG A 21 1.65 5.61 15.10
N SER A 22 1.29 5.38 13.84
CA SER A 22 2.27 5.42 12.74
C SER A 22 2.83 6.83 12.57
N LYS A 23 4.12 6.94 12.25
CA LYS A 23 4.74 8.23 11.93
C LYS A 23 4.32 8.78 10.55
N ARG A 24 3.89 7.88 9.65
CA ARG A 24 3.52 8.21 8.27
C ARG A 24 2.00 8.07 8.10
N HIS A 25 1.43 8.98 7.32
CA HIS A 25 0.01 8.97 6.98
C HIS A 25 -0.32 8.00 5.82
N ARG A 26 0.60 7.86 4.85
CA ARG A 26 0.44 6.95 3.72
C ARG A 26 1.07 5.59 4.01
N GLY A 27 0.50 4.54 3.42
CA GLY A 27 1.08 3.20 3.46
C GLY A 27 2.51 3.19 2.91
N LYS A 28 3.41 2.47 3.57
CA LYS A 28 4.79 2.27 3.11
C LYS A 28 4.94 0.84 2.61
N VAL A 29 5.18 0.68 1.31
CA VAL A 29 5.60 -0.61 0.74
C VAL A 29 7.01 -0.90 1.23
N LYS A 30 7.20 -2.05 1.90
CA LYS A 30 8.51 -2.47 2.43
C LYS A 30 9.27 -3.42 1.49
N ALA A 31 8.54 -4.13 0.64
CA ALA A 31 9.08 -5.01 -0.38
C ALA A 31 8.13 -4.93 -1.59
N PHE A 32 8.70 -4.79 -2.78
CA PHE A 32 7.97 -4.88 -4.04
C PHE A 32 7.91 -6.34 -4.50
N PRO A 33 7.03 -6.68 -5.46
CA PRO A 33 7.04 -7.99 -6.11
C PRO A 33 8.45 -8.34 -6.62
N LYS A 34 8.76 -9.64 -6.68
CA LYS A 34 10.01 -10.09 -7.29
C LYS A 34 10.02 -9.74 -8.77
N ASP A 35 11.16 -9.25 -9.25
CA ASP A 35 11.33 -8.87 -10.64
C ASP A 35 11.34 -10.11 -11.56
N ASP A 36 10.81 -9.93 -12.77
CA ASP A 36 10.75 -10.95 -13.81
C ASP A 36 11.19 -10.33 -15.15
N PRO A 37 12.45 -10.52 -15.55
CA PRO A 37 13.01 -9.89 -16.75
C PRO A 37 12.35 -10.33 -18.06
N THR A 38 11.55 -11.42 -18.05
CA THR A 38 10.86 -11.91 -19.24
C THR A 38 9.64 -11.07 -19.62
N LYS A 39 9.12 -10.28 -18.67
CA LYS A 39 7.93 -9.46 -18.85
C LYS A 39 8.30 -8.01 -19.19
N PRO A 40 7.41 -7.28 -19.90
CA PRO A 40 7.61 -5.86 -20.11
C PRO A 40 7.60 -5.10 -18.78
N ILE A 41 8.30 -3.97 -18.77
CA ILE A 41 8.36 -3.05 -17.63
C ILE A 41 6.94 -2.57 -17.29
N HIS A 42 6.58 -2.67 -16.02
CA HIS A 42 5.28 -2.24 -15.51
C HIS A 42 5.40 -1.59 -14.14
N LEU A 43 4.44 -0.73 -13.80
CA LEU A 43 4.37 -0.09 -12.48
C LEU A 43 3.82 -1.08 -11.45
N THR A 44 4.43 -1.11 -10.26
CA THR A 44 4.11 -2.10 -9.22
C THR A 44 3.07 -1.64 -8.21
N ALA A 45 2.75 -0.35 -8.16
CA ALA A 45 1.88 0.22 -7.14
C ALA A 45 1.15 1.48 -7.63
N PHE A 46 0.00 1.75 -7.02
CA PHE A 46 -0.85 2.92 -7.28
C PHE A 46 -1.36 3.52 -5.97
N ILE A 47 -1.73 4.80 -5.97
CA ILE A 47 -2.35 5.47 -4.82
C ILE A 47 -3.84 5.62 -5.07
N GLY A 48 -4.66 5.15 -4.12
CA GLY A 48 -6.10 5.38 -4.10
C GLY A 48 -6.58 5.94 -2.77
N PHE A 49 -7.79 6.46 -2.77
CA PHE A 49 -8.48 7.02 -1.61
C PHE A 49 -9.75 6.21 -1.35
N LYS A 50 -10.02 5.87 -0.08
CA LYS A 50 -11.24 5.13 0.27
C LYS A 50 -12.45 6.04 0.11
N ALA A 51 -13.31 5.73 -0.86
CA ALA A 51 -14.54 6.48 -1.12
C ALA A 51 -15.72 5.95 -0.29
N GLY A 52 -15.82 4.62 -0.13
CA GLY A 52 -16.93 4.01 0.58
C GLY A 52 -16.93 2.49 0.52
N MET A 53 -18.04 1.89 0.93
CA MET A 53 -18.29 0.45 0.85
C MET A 53 -19.74 0.22 0.41
N THR A 54 -19.95 -0.83 -0.38
CA THR A 54 -21.28 -1.29 -0.80
C THR A 54 -21.29 -2.82 -0.83
N HIS A 55 -22.37 -3.43 -1.32
CA HIS A 55 -22.45 -4.84 -1.63
C HIS A 55 -22.67 -5.04 -3.13
N ILE A 56 -22.22 -6.17 -3.66
CA ILE A 56 -22.51 -6.62 -5.02
C ILE A 56 -23.21 -7.96 -4.96
N VAL A 57 -24.03 -8.23 -5.96
CA VAL A 57 -24.51 -9.58 -6.28
C VAL A 57 -23.66 -10.11 -7.41
N ARG A 58 -23.06 -11.29 -7.25
CA ARG A 58 -22.37 -11.99 -8.33
C ARG A 58 -22.69 -13.46 -8.32
N GLU A 59 -22.69 -14.07 -9.50
CA GLU A 59 -22.70 -15.52 -9.62
C GLU A 59 -21.30 -16.08 -9.28
N VAL A 60 -21.26 -17.14 -8.47
CA VAL A 60 -20.01 -17.78 -8.09
C VAL A 60 -19.74 -18.97 -9.01
N ASP A 61 -18.72 -18.85 -9.87
CA ASP A 61 -18.15 -19.99 -10.59
C ASP A 61 -16.94 -20.54 -9.81
N LYS A 62 -17.22 -21.53 -8.96
CA LYS A 62 -16.21 -22.23 -8.15
C LYS A 62 -16.62 -23.70 -7.98
N PRO A 63 -16.22 -24.59 -8.89
CA PRO A 63 -16.49 -26.02 -8.81
C PRO A 63 -16.09 -26.61 -7.45
N GLY A 64 -16.94 -27.47 -6.87
CA GLY A 64 -16.76 -28.06 -5.54
C GLY A 64 -17.23 -27.18 -4.37
N SER A 65 -17.62 -25.93 -4.60
CA SER A 65 -18.24 -25.08 -3.59
C SER A 65 -19.75 -25.33 -3.47
N LYS A 66 -20.30 -25.29 -2.25
CA LYS A 66 -21.77 -25.38 -2.01
C LYS A 66 -22.58 -24.25 -2.67
N VAL A 67 -21.90 -23.15 -2.98
CA VAL A 67 -22.47 -21.95 -3.62
C VAL A 67 -22.13 -21.82 -5.10
N ASN A 68 -21.62 -22.88 -5.73
CA ASN A 68 -21.34 -22.87 -7.17
C ASN A 68 -22.64 -22.63 -7.97
N LYS A 69 -22.58 -21.78 -9.00
CA LYS A 69 -23.71 -21.37 -9.84
C LYS A 69 -24.90 -20.77 -9.07
N LYS A 70 -24.60 -20.08 -7.97
CA LYS A 70 -25.58 -19.33 -7.19
C LYS A 70 -25.13 -17.88 -7.06
N GLU A 71 -26.12 -17.00 -6.94
CA GLU A 71 -25.90 -15.60 -6.60
C GLU A 71 -25.52 -15.47 -5.13
N VAL A 72 -24.44 -14.74 -4.86
CA VAL A 72 -23.98 -14.43 -3.51
C VAL A 72 -23.81 -12.92 -3.38
N VAL A 73 -24.23 -12.39 -2.24
CA VAL A 73 -24.02 -10.99 -1.85
C VAL A 73 -22.68 -10.87 -1.15
N GLU A 74 -21.76 -10.08 -1.71
CA GLU A 74 -20.43 -9.84 -1.13
C GLU A 74 -20.21 -8.35 -0.84
N ALA A 75 -19.59 -8.05 0.31
CA ALA A 75 -19.21 -6.70 0.66
C ALA A 75 -17.98 -6.27 -0.14
N VAL A 76 -18.03 -5.07 -0.74
CA VAL A 76 -16.95 -4.48 -1.52
C VAL A 76 -16.56 -3.11 -0.98
N THR A 77 -15.29 -2.75 -1.18
CA THR A 77 -14.77 -1.41 -0.86
C THR A 77 -14.46 -0.66 -2.13
N ILE A 78 -14.99 0.56 -2.26
CA ILE A 78 -14.75 1.42 -3.41
C ILE A 78 -13.55 2.32 -3.10
N LEU A 79 -12.54 2.27 -3.97
CA LEU A 79 -11.35 3.12 -3.93
C LEU A 79 -11.37 4.06 -5.13
N GLU A 80 -11.35 5.36 -4.89
CA GLU A 80 -11.15 6.36 -5.93
C GLU A 80 -9.66 6.47 -6.26
N THR A 81 -9.31 6.32 -7.53
CA THR A 81 -7.93 6.26 -8.01
C THR A 81 -7.71 7.30 -9.11
N PRO A 82 -7.55 8.59 -8.77
CA PRO A 82 -7.30 9.62 -9.76
C PRO A 82 -5.95 9.35 -10.48
N PRO A 83 -5.80 9.77 -11.75
CA PRO A 83 -4.56 9.59 -12.50
C PRO A 83 -3.35 10.16 -11.76
N MET A 84 -2.25 9.40 -11.73
CA MET A 84 -0.99 9.85 -11.12
C MET A 84 -0.09 10.51 -12.15
N VAL A 85 0.61 11.57 -11.73
CA VAL A 85 1.65 12.23 -12.51
C VAL A 85 3.02 11.75 -12.05
N ILE A 86 3.84 11.25 -12.98
CA ILE A 86 5.22 10.84 -12.72
C ILE A 86 6.12 12.08 -12.81
N VAL A 87 6.89 12.35 -11.75
CA VAL A 87 7.71 13.56 -11.63
C VAL A 87 9.22 13.31 -11.70
N GLY A 88 9.63 12.04 -11.70
CA GLY A 88 11.04 11.67 -11.71
C GLY A 88 11.29 10.18 -11.52
N ILE A 89 12.55 9.79 -11.62
CA ILE A 89 13.04 8.41 -11.51
C ILE A 89 14.12 8.37 -10.42
N VAL A 90 14.17 7.26 -9.66
CA VAL A 90 15.17 7.02 -8.63
C VAL A 90 15.93 5.74 -8.94
N GLY A 91 17.25 5.84 -9.09
CA GLY A 91 18.14 4.68 -9.24
C GLY A 91 18.60 4.18 -7.88
N TYR A 92 18.63 2.85 -7.71
CA TYR A 92 19.20 2.18 -6.55
C TYR A 92 20.43 1.37 -6.94
N ILE A 93 21.39 1.28 -6.03
CA ILE A 93 22.56 0.41 -6.14
C ILE A 93 22.58 -0.56 -4.96
N ASP A 94 23.00 -1.79 -5.22
CA ASP A 94 23.22 -2.75 -4.16
C ASP A 94 24.57 -2.49 -3.48
N THR A 95 24.54 -2.44 -2.16
CA THR A 95 25.73 -2.29 -1.31
C THR A 95 25.77 -3.42 -0.29
N PRO A 96 26.93 -3.71 0.33
CA PRO A 96 27.01 -4.72 1.39
C PRO A 96 26.07 -4.47 2.59
N ARG A 97 25.54 -3.26 2.73
CA ARG A 97 24.59 -2.86 3.78
C ARG A 97 23.13 -2.83 3.30
N GLY A 98 22.88 -3.30 2.09
CA GLY A 98 21.58 -3.27 1.41
C GLY A 98 21.48 -2.22 0.30
N PRO A 99 20.31 -2.10 -0.35
CA PRO A 99 20.10 -1.18 -1.46
C PRO A 99 20.15 0.27 -0.97
N ARG A 100 20.94 1.09 -1.66
CA ARG A 100 21.08 2.52 -1.38
C ARG A 100 20.62 3.32 -2.59
N GLN A 101 19.93 4.42 -2.33
CA GLN A 101 19.59 5.39 -3.37
C GLN A 101 20.88 5.98 -3.96
N PHE A 102 21.02 5.89 -5.28
CA PHE A 102 22.16 6.43 -6.01
C PHE A 102 21.90 7.86 -6.45
N LYS A 103 20.87 8.08 -7.27
CA LYS A 103 20.51 9.40 -7.78
C LYS A 103 19.00 9.48 -8.07
N THR A 104 18.45 10.67 -7.93
CA THR A 104 17.10 11.02 -8.41
C THR A 104 17.22 11.97 -9.59
N VAL A 105 16.50 11.68 -10.66
CA VAL A 105 16.35 12.56 -11.83
C VAL A 105 14.92 13.07 -11.84
N TRP A 106 14.76 14.39 -11.94
CA TRP A 106 13.46 15.05 -11.95
C TRP A 106 13.07 15.45 -13.38
N ALA A 107 11.76 15.56 -13.62
CA ALA A 107 11.23 16.21 -14.81
C ALA A 107 11.59 17.70 -14.83
N GLU A 108 11.72 18.27 -16.02
CA GLU A 108 12.04 19.69 -16.22
C GLU A 108 10.97 20.61 -15.62
N HIS A 109 9.70 20.27 -15.85
CA HIS A 109 8.56 21.04 -15.38
C HIS A 109 7.83 20.32 -14.25
N LEU A 110 7.96 20.83 -13.04
CA LEU A 110 7.22 20.36 -11.87
C LEU A 110 5.98 21.22 -11.61
N SER A 111 4.83 20.57 -11.48
CA SER A 111 3.55 21.21 -11.11
C SER A 111 3.60 21.82 -9.72
N GLU A 112 2.74 22.82 -9.49
CA GLU A 112 2.67 23.52 -8.21
C GLU A 112 2.25 22.59 -7.05
N ASP A 113 1.34 21.65 -7.31
CA ASP A 113 0.93 20.62 -6.35
C ASP A 113 2.09 19.73 -5.88
N CYS A 114 3.04 19.44 -6.77
CA CYS A 114 4.25 18.72 -6.42
C CYS A 114 5.14 19.59 -5.52
N ARG A 115 5.35 20.85 -5.90
CA ARG A 115 6.18 21.81 -5.15
C ARG A 115 5.65 22.07 -3.74
N ARG A 116 4.32 22.11 -3.57
CA ARG A 116 3.66 22.28 -2.27
C ARG A 116 4.10 21.23 -1.23
N ARG A 117 4.53 20.04 -1.66
CA ARG A 117 5.01 18.98 -0.73
C ARG A 117 6.29 19.36 0.03
N PHE A 118 7.08 20.29 -0.49
CA PHE A 118 8.34 20.71 0.15
C PHE A 118 8.16 21.77 1.24
N TYR A 119 6.96 22.38 1.34
CA TYR A 119 6.71 23.49 2.26
C TYR A 119 5.61 23.15 3.26
N LYS A 120 5.80 23.56 4.52
CA LYS A 120 4.75 23.46 5.55
C LYS A 120 3.75 24.62 5.44
N ASN A 121 4.25 25.83 5.18
CA ASN A 121 3.44 27.01 4.93
C ASN A 121 3.73 27.50 3.50
N TRP A 122 2.78 27.29 2.58
CA TRP A 122 2.93 27.64 1.18
C TRP A 122 2.71 29.15 0.92
N TYR A 123 1.81 29.78 1.68
CA TYR A 123 1.42 31.18 1.50
C TYR A 123 2.11 32.16 2.46
N GLY A 124 2.98 31.68 3.35
CA GLY A 124 3.58 32.49 4.43
C GLY A 124 4.60 33.55 4.00
N PHE A 125 4.79 33.76 2.69
CA PHE A 125 5.64 34.80 2.11
C PHE A 125 4.84 35.89 1.38
N LEU A 126 3.51 35.91 1.54
CA LEU A 126 2.63 37.04 1.23
C LEU A 126 2.42 37.91 2.46
#